data_AF-A0A7W1HHW7-F1
#
_entry.id   AF-A0A7W1HHW7-F1
#
_cell.length_a   1.000
_cell.length_b   1.000
_cell.length_c   1.000
_cell.angle_alpha   90.00
_cell.angle_beta   90.00
_cell.angle_gamma   90.00
#
_symmetry.space_group_name_H-M   'P 1'
#
loop_
_entity.id
_entity.type
_entity.pdbx_description
1 polymer ?
#
loop_
_entity_poly.entity_id
_entity_poly.type
_entity_poly.pdbx_seq_one_letter_code
_entity_poly.pdbx_strand_id
1 'polypeptide(L)'
;MNASSSPGSPLLVVGLLAVAGAVVAGLVLVQRVGTTYADGLDVAADSAALATDSVDPLASMTDNLVTFADAAETGIADARVVLASAQVSIDELGVSAETSLAETTEGVASLAERLAGVVESIERIIPGDRESVAEDLRQVADGLEPVPADLRALGAQLQETAGEIEGVDPTLAELGTSVAALGDDLASFAPALDQLQVTADGLARRIDDAGDRVETDLWLARLVVVLLGMIIAVALILADRRARVRP
;
A
#
# COMPACT_ATOMS: atom_id res chain seq x y z
N MET A 1 0.09 33.78 89.17
CA MET A 1 -0.75 33.01 88.23
C MET A 1 -1.75 33.95 87.60
N ASN A 2 -1.63 34.15 86.28
CA ASN A 2 -2.69 34.36 85.30
C ASN A 2 -2.09 35.09 84.09
N ALA A 3 -1.60 34.29 83.15
CA ALA A 3 -1.28 34.74 81.81
C ALA A 3 -2.59 35.18 81.15
N SER A 4 -2.80 36.49 81.05
CA SER A 4 -3.87 37.05 80.24
C SER A 4 -3.50 36.84 78.77
N SER A 5 -4.08 35.80 78.16
CA SER A 5 -4.12 35.68 76.70
C SER A 5 -4.93 36.86 76.15
N SER A 6 -4.23 37.86 75.62
CA SER A 6 -4.84 38.93 74.84
C SER A 6 -5.60 38.30 73.67
N PRO A 7 -6.92 38.53 73.52
CA PRO A 7 -7.64 38.05 72.34
C PRO A 7 -7.03 38.76 71.12
N GLY A 8 -6.45 37.97 70.21
CA GLY A 8 -6.02 38.49 68.92
C GLY A 8 -7.16 39.25 68.27
N SER A 9 -6.88 40.42 67.70
CA SER A 9 -7.83 41.23 66.95
C SER A 9 -8.53 40.33 65.91
N PRO A 10 -9.85 40.11 66.00
CA PRO A 10 -10.56 39.18 65.12
C PRO A 10 -10.39 39.56 63.64
N LEU A 11 -10.17 40.85 63.35
CA LEU A 11 -9.87 41.38 62.02
C LEU A 11 -8.52 40.87 61.46
N LEU A 12 -7.49 40.67 62.28
CA LEU A 12 -6.21 40.13 61.84
C LEU A 12 -6.37 38.65 61.47
N VAL A 13 -7.06 37.88 62.30
CA VAL A 13 -7.34 36.45 62.06
C VAL A 13 -8.13 36.27 60.77
N VAL A 14 -9.17 37.08 60.56
CA VAL A 14 -9.97 37.06 59.32
C VAL A 14 -9.13 37.48 58.11
N GLY A 15 -8.27 38.51 58.24
CA GLY A 15 -7.38 38.95 57.18
C GLY A 15 -6.34 37.90 56.77
N LEU A 16 -5.70 37.24 57.74
CA LEU A 16 -4.77 36.13 57.48
C LEU A 16 -5.47 34.93 56.85
N LEU A 17 -6.68 34.57 57.30
CA LEU A 17 -7.48 33.51 56.70
C LEU A 17 -7.87 33.83 55.25
N ALA A 18 -8.22 35.08 54.95
CA ALA A 18 -8.52 35.51 53.58
C ALA A 18 -7.28 35.42 52.68
N VAL A 19 -6.11 35.84 53.15
CA VAL A 19 -4.84 35.71 52.42
C VAL A 19 -4.48 34.24 52.21
N ALA A 20 -4.60 33.40 53.24
CA ALA A 20 -4.36 31.97 53.12
C ALA A 20 -5.31 31.33 52.09
N GLY A 21 -6.60 31.68 52.13
CA GLY A 21 -7.58 31.22 51.15
C GLY A 21 -7.26 31.66 49.71
N ALA A 22 -6.82 32.91 49.52
CA ALA A 22 -6.42 33.43 48.22
C ALA A 22 -5.15 32.73 47.66
N VAL A 23 -4.16 32.46 48.52
CA VAL A 23 -2.94 31.72 48.14
C VAL A 23 -3.29 30.28 47.75
N VAL A 24 -4.14 29.60 48.52
CA VAL A 24 -4.60 28.24 48.20
C VAL A 24 -5.38 28.21 46.89
N ALA A 25 -6.32 29.14 46.69
CA ALA A 25 -7.07 29.25 45.44
C ALA A 25 -6.16 29.54 44.23
N GLY A 26 -5.16 30.42 44.40
CA GLY A 26 -4.15 30.70 43.39
C GLY A 26 -3.30 29.48 43.03
N LEU A 27 -2.85 28.71 44.02
CA LEU A 27 -2.10 27.47 43.80
C LEU A 27 -2.94 26.40 43.09
N VAL A 28 -4.21 26.25 43.45
CA VAL A 28 -5.15 25.32 42.78
C VAL A 28 -5.37 25.72 41.32
N LEU A 29 -5.51 27.01 41.03
CA LEU A 29 -5.64 27.50 39.66
C LEU A 29 -4.38 27.20 38.83
N VAL A 30 -3.20 27.50 39.39
CA VAL A 30 -1.90 27.21 38.74
C VAL A 30 -1.72 25.70 38.51
N GLN A 31 -2.13 24.87 39.47
CA GLN A 31 -2.12 23.41 39.29
C GLN A 31 -3.05 22.97 38.17
N ARG A 32 -4.30 23.43 38.16
CA ARG A 32 -5.29 23.00 37.16
C ARG A 32 -4.91 23.41 35.75
N VAL A 33 -4.42 24.65 35.57
CA VAL A 33 -3.93 25.13 34.26
C VAL A 33 -2.69 24.34 33.85
N GLY A 34 -1.77 24.09 34.80
CA GLY A 34 -0.57 23.30 34.54
C GLY A 34 -0.86 21.87 34.11
N THR A 35 -1.79 21.17 34.77
CA THR A 35 -2.15 19.80 34.40
C THR A 35 -2.82 19.73 33.03
N THR A 36 -3.71 20.68 32.70
CA THR A 36 -4.34 20.71 31.37
C THR A 36 -3.34 21.01 30.25
N TYR A 37 -2.36 21.87 30.51
CA TYR A 37 -1.30 22.15 29.54
C TYR A 37 -0.36 20.95 29.38
N ALA A 38 0.02 20.30 30.48
CA ALA A 38 0.84 19.08 30.46
C ALA A 38 0.14 17.94 29.73
N ASP A 39 -1.14 17.66 30.04
CA ASP A 39 -1.93 16.63 29.33
C ASP A 39 -2.01 16.92 27.82
N GLY A 40 -2.17 18.20 27.43
CA GLY A 40 -2.19 18.58 26.03
C GLY A 40 -0.84 18.40 25.32
N LEU A 41 0.25 18.55 26.08
CA LEU A 41 1.62 18.35 25.59
C LEU A 41 1.93 16.86 25.42
N ASP A 42 1.53 16.02 26.38
CA ASP A 42 1.68 14.56 26.32
C ASP A 42 0.92 13.99 25.13
N VAL A 43 -0.33 14.42 24.91
CA VAL A 43 -1.11 14.00 23.73
C VAL A 43 -0.43 14.41 22.43
N ALA A 44 0.15 15.60 22.38
CA ALA A 44 0.91 16.05 21.20
C ALA A 44 2.19 15.22 21.01
N ALA A 45 2.88 14.86 22.10
CA ALA A 45 4.08 14.03 22.09
C ALA A 45 3.76 12.63 21.54
N ASP A 46 2.71 11.99 22.09
CA ASP A 46 2.21 10.69 21.63
C ASP A 46 1.83 10.73 20.15
N SER A 47 1.21 11.82 19.70
CA SER A 47 0.83 12.01 18.30
C SER A 47 2.06 12.14 17.38
N ALA A 48 3.10 12.87 17.82
CA ALA A 48 4.35 13.02 17.07
C ALA A 48 5.17 11.73 17.04
N ALA A 49 5.21 10.99 18.15
CA ALA A 49 5.83 9.67 18.22
C ALA A 49 5.13 8.68 17.29
N LEU A 50 3.78 8.63 17.33
CA LEU A 50 3.00 7.79 16.45
C LEU A 50 3.21 8.13 14.96
N ALA A 51 3.31 9.42 14.62
CA ALA A 51 3.63 9.86 13.26
C ALA A 51 5.01 9.36 12.82
N THR A 52 6.00 9.41 13.71
CA THR A 52 7.38 8.95 13.44
C THR A 52 7.42 7.42 13.26
N ASP A 53 6.81 6.67 14.18
CA ASP A 53 6.72 5.20 14.13
C ASP A 53 5.96 4.69 12.89
N SER A 54 5.08 5.52 12.32
CA SER A 54 4.33 5.18 11.11
C SER A 54 5.13 5.39 9.82
N VAL A 55 6.21 6.18 9.83
CA VAL A 55 7.01 6.46 8.61
C VAL A 55 7.82 5.24 8.19
N ASP A 56 8.46 4.54 9.13
CA ASP A 56 9.35 3.40 8.78
C ASP A 56 8.61 2.26 8.04
N PRO A 57 7.41 1.81 8.48
CA PRO A 57 6.63 0.83 7.73
C PRO A 57 6.19 1.34 6.35
N LEU A 58 5.85 2.62 6.23
CA LEU A 58 5.45 3.22 4.95
C LEU A 58 6.62 3.33 3.98
N ALA A 59 7.80 3.67 4.47
CA ALA A 59 9.04 3.70 3.69
C ALA A 59 9.41 2.29 3.20
N SER A 60 9.36 1.29 4.08
CA SER A 60 9.59 -0.10 3.70
C SER A 60 8.55 -0.62 2.70
N MET A 61 7.27 -0.26 2.85
CA MET A 61 6.24 -0.63 1.88
C MET A 61 6.47 0.04 0.52
N THR A 62 6.89 1.31 0.50
CA THR A 62 7.24 2.03 -0.73
C THR A 62 8.43 1.37 -1.43
N ASP A 63 9.50 1.03 -0.70
CA ASP A 63 10.69 0.34 -1.24
C ASP A 63 10.37 -1.05 -1.81
N ASN A 64 9.54 -1.83 -1.10
CA ASN A 64 9.05 -3.11 -1.58
C ASN A 64 8.21 -2.97 -2.86
N LEU A 65 7.36 -1.93 -2.95
CA LEU A 65 6.55 -1.67 -4.13
C LEU A 65 7.40 -1.20 -5.32
N VAL A 66 8.44 -0.40 -5.10
CA VAL A 66 9.41 -0.03 -6.14
C VAL A 66 10.14 -1.27 -6.66
N THR A 67 10.65 -2.12 -5.77
CA THR A 67 11.29 -3.38 -6.15
C THR A 67 10.34 -4.29 -6.94
N PHE A 68 9.06 -4.35 -6.54
CA PHE A 68 8.04 -5.08 -7.28
C PHE A 68 7.79 -4.49 -8.66
N ALA A 69 7.73 -3.16 -8.79
CA ALA A 69 7.55 -2.48 -10.08
C ALA A 69 8.70 -2.77 -11.05
N ASP A 70 9.95 -2.68 -10.58
CA ASP A 70 11.14 -3.02 -11.38
C ASP A 70 11.12 -4.49 -11.84
N ALA A 71 10.74 -5.40 -10.93
CA ALA A 71 10.61 -6.82 -11.25
C ALA A 71 9.47 -7.08 -12.27
N ALA A 72 8.36 -6.36 -12.14
CA ALA A 72 7.23 -6.45 -13.06
C ALA A 72 7.60 -5.89 -14.44
N GLU A 73 8.31 -4.76 -14.53
CA GLU A 73 8.80 -4.20 -15.78
C GLU A 73 9.73 -5.19 -16.50
N THR A 74 10.67 -5.79 -15.76
CA THR A 74 11.56 -6.83 -16.29
C THR A 74 10.78 -8.05 -16.78
N GLY A 75 9.81 -8.53 -15.98
CA GLY A 75 8.98 -9.68 -16.35
C GLY A 75 8.12 -9.43 -17.59
N ILE A 76 7.62 -8.19 -17.79
CA ILE A 76 6.86 -7.80 -18.98
C ILE A 76 7.79 -7.74 -20.21
N ALA A 77 9.01 -7.22 -20.06
CA ALA A 77 9.99 -7.23 -21.12
C ALA A 77 10.35 -8.66 -21.56
N ASP A 78 10.58 -9.56 -20.60
CA ASP A 78 10.86 -10.98 -20.87
C ASP A 78 9.66 -11.67 -21.55
N ALA A 79 8.43 -11.42 -21.08
CA ALA A 79 7.22 -11.96 -21.67
C ALA A 79 7.07 -11.53 -23.14
N ARG A 80 7.43 -10.28 -23.47
CA ARG A 80 7.41 -9.77 -24.85
C ARG A 80 8.47 -10.42 -25.73
N VAL A 81 9.66 -10.70 -25.19
CA VAL A 81 10.70 -11.46 -25.92
C VAL A 81 10.21 -12.87 -26.22
N VAL A 82 9.61 -13.54 -25.24
CA VAL A 82 9.01 -14.88 -25.44
C VAL A 82 7.88 -14.81 -26.47
N LEU A 83 7.01 -13.79 -26.38
CA LEU A 83 5.92 -13.61 -27.33
C LEU A 83 6.42 -13.41 -28.77
N ALA A 84 7.45 -12.57 -28.96
CA ALA A 84 8.07 -12.38 -30.27
C ALA A 84 8.68 -13.69 -30.80
N SER A 85 9.32 -14.49 -29.95
CA SER A 85 9.86 -15.80 -30.35
C SER A 85 8.76 -16.81 -30.70
N ALA A 86 7.62 -16.76 -29.99
CA ALA A 86 6.46 -17.58 -30.27
C ALA A 86 5.82 -17.17 -31.60
N GLN A 87 5.68 -15.87 -31.88
CA GLN A 87 5.19 -15.35 -33.16
C GLN A 87 6.06 -15.82 -34.33
N VAL A 88 7.39 -15.70 -34.23
CA VAL A 88 8.30 -16.22 -35.27
C VAL A 88 8.10 -17.72 -35.48
N SER A 89 7.99 -18.49 -34.40
CA SER A 89 7.76 -19.94 -34.48
C SER A 89 6.40 -20.27 -35.09
N ILE A 90 5.37 -19.46 -34.83
CA ILE A 90 4.02 -19.60 -35.37
C ILE A 90 3.98 -19.22 -36.84
N ASP A 91 4.70 -18.18 -37.26
CA ASP A 91 4.82 -17.82 -38.67
C ASP A 91 5.52 -18.93 -39.47
N GLU A 92 6.62 -19.46 -38.93
CA GLU A 92 7.33 -20.60 -39.52
C GLU A 92 6.46 -21.86 -39.57
N LEU A 93 5.76 -22.17 -38.47
CA LEU A 93 4.80 -23.28 -38.42
C LEU A 93 3.62 -23.04 -39.36
N GLY A 94 3.11 -21.82 -39.47
CA GLY A 94 1.98 -21.46 -40.32
C GLY A 94 2.30 -21.66 -41.79
N VAL A 95 3.45 -21.15 -42.26
CA VAL A 95 3.92 -21.35 -43.63
C VAL A 95 4.20 -22.82 -43.92
N SER A 96 4.85 -23.53 -42.99
CA SER A 96 5.16 -24.95 -43.14
C SER A 96 3.90 -25.82 -43.12
N ALA A 97 2.95 -25.52 -42.23
CA ALA A 97 1.69 -26.22 -42.09
C ALA A 97 0.79 -25.97 -43.30
N GLU A 98 0.63 -24.72 -43.74
CA GLU A 98 -0.18 -24.39 -44.91
C GLU A 98 0.32 -25.13 -46.16
N THR A 99 1.63 -25.09 -46.41
CA THR A 99 2.23 -25.79 -47.56
C THR A 99 2.12 -27.30 -47.41
N SER A 100 2.51 -27.87 -46.26
CA SER A 100 2.54 -29.32 -46.05
C SER A 100 1.15 -29.93 -45.95
N LEU A 101 0.18 -29.25 -45.31
CA LEU A 101 -1.20 -29.69 -45.24
C LEU A 101 -1.87 -29.61 -46.62
N ALA A 102 -1.60 -28.57 -47.42
CA ALA A 102 -2.12 -28.49 -48.79
C ALA A 102 -1.62 -29.65 -49.64
N GLU A 103 -0.30 -29.89 -49.66
CA GLU A 103 0.32 -31.00 -50.39
C GLU A 103 -0.18 -32.37 -49.89
N THR A 104 -0.30 -32.55 -48.58
CA THR A 104 -0.80 -33.80 -47.99
C THR A 104 -2.29 -34.00 -48.31
N THR A 105 -3.10 -32.95 -48.28
CA THR A 105 -4.53 -33.01 -48.61
C THR A 105 -4.74 -33.39 -50.07
N GLU A 106 -4.00 -32.78 -51.00
CA GLU A 106 -4.03 -33.15 -52.42
C GLU A 106 -3.52 -34.59 -52.64
N GLY A 107 -2.45 -34.98 -51.95
CA GLY A 107 -1.89 -36.33 -52.03
C GLY A 107 -2.86 -37.41 -51.55
N VAL A 108 -3.53 -37.18 -50.42
CA VAL A 108 -4.54 -38.10 -49.86
C VAL A 108 -5.78 -38.17 -50.74
N ALA A 109 -6.28 -37.04 -51.25
CA ALA A 109 -7.40 -37.02 -52.18
C ALA A 109 -7.07 -37.78 -53.47
N SER A 110 -5.89 -37.55 -54.05
CA SER A 110 -5.41 -38.27 -55.23
C SER A 110 -5.25 -39.77 -54.97
N LEU A 111 -4.77 -40.16 -53.78
CA LEU A 111 -4.63 -41.56 -53.40
C LEU A 111 -6.00 -42.24 -53.27
N ALA A 112 -6.97 -41.59 -52.61
CA ALA A 112 -8.33 -42.09 -52.46
C ALA A 112 -8.99 -42.30 -53.84
N GLU A 113 -8.83 -41.36 -54.76
CA GLU A 113 -9.41 -41.45 -56.10
C GLU A 113 -8.73 -42.54 -56.96
N ARG A 114 -7.41 -42.71 -56.83
CA ARG A 114 -6.70 -43.84 -57.46
C ARG A 114 -7.12 -45.19 -56.89
N LEU A 115 -7.32 -45.27 -55.57
CA LEU A 115 -7.84 -46.46 -54.89
C LEU A 115 -9.25 -46.81 -55.37
N ALA A 116 -10.14 -45.83 -55.45
CA ALA A 116 -11.49 -46.01 -55.98
C ALA A 116 -11.46 -46.52 -57.43
N GLY A 117 -10.62 -45.94 -58.30
CA GLY A 117 -10.46 -46.40 -59.69
C GLY A 117 -9.87 -47.81 -59.82
N VAL A 118 -9.01 -48.22 -58.89
CA VAL A 118 -8.51 -49.60 -58.78
C VAL A 118 -9.64 -50.55 -58.38
N VAL A 119 -10.43 -50.21 -57.36
CA VAL A 119 -11.60 -51.00 -56.94
C VAL A 119 -12.58 -51.18 -58.11
N GLU A 120 -12.93 -50.10 -58.82
CA GLU A 120 -13.85 -50.15 -59.95
C GLU A 120 -13.30 -51.01 -61.11
N SER A 121 -11.99 -50.89 -61.41
CA SER A 121 -11.35 -51.70 -62.45
C SER A 121 -11.28 -53.18 -62.08
N ILE A 122 -11.10 -53.49 -60.80
CA ILE A 122 -11.14 -54.84 -60.26
C ILE A 122 -12.54 -55.46 -60.42
N GLU A 123 -13.58 -54.73 -60.04
CA GLU A 123 -14.99 -55.15 -60.16
C GLU A 123 -15.39 -55.41 -61.62
N ARG A 124 -14.85 -54.62 -62.56
CA ARG A 124 -15.09 -54.77 -64.00
C ARG A 124 -14.47 -56.01 -64.62
N ILE A 125 -13.32 -56.47 -64.11
CA ILE A 125 -12.56 -57.60 -64.68
C ILE A 125 -13.02 -58.93 -64.09
N ILE A 126 -13.43 -58.97 -62.83
CA ILE A 126 -13.89 -60.19 -62.15
C ILE A 126 -15.19 -59.90 -61.41
N PRO A 127 -16.35 -60.07 -62.07
CA PRO A 127 -17.64 -59.90 -61.42
C PRO A 127 -17.83 -61.01 -60.38
N GLY A 128 -17.82 -60.65 -59.09
CA GLY A 128 -18.38 -61.49 -58.03
C GLY A 128 -17.42 -62.33 -57.17
N ASP A 129 -16.09 -62.17 -57.25
CA ASP A 129 -15.18 -63.09 -56.53
C ASP A 129 -13.98 -62.37 -55.84
N ARG A 130 -14.23 -61.32 -55.03
CA ARG A 130 -13.19 -60.56 -54.28
C ARG A 130 -13.69 -59.85 -52.99
N GLU A 131 -14.41 -60.55 -52.13
CA GLU A 131 -14.95 -59.97 -50.88
C GLU A 131 -13.91 -59.43 -49.88
N SER A 132 -12.61 -59.74 -49.98
CA SER A 132 -11.59 -59.22 -49.04
C SER A 132 -10.84 -58.01 -49.59
N VAL A 133 -10.12 -58.11 -50.72
CA VAL A 133 -9.23 -57.01 -51.15
C VAL A 133 -10.00 -55.77 -51.62
N ALA A 134 -11.13 -55.92 -52.31
CA ALA A 134 -11.92 -54.77 -52.73
C ALA A 134 -12.58 -54.06 -51.53
N GLU A 135 -12.97 -54.84 -50.52
CA GLU A 135 -13.53 -54.33 -49.27
C GLU A 135 -12.45 -53.65 -48.40
N ASP A 136 -11.27 -54.24 -48.29
CA ASP A 136 -10.11 -53.65 -47.60
C ASP A 136 -9.72 -52.30 -48.24
N LEU A 137 -9.72 -52.21 -49.58
CA LEU A 137 -9.44 -50.95 -50.29
C LEU A 137 -10.56 -49.93 -50.15
N ARG A 138 -11.84 -50.35 -50.09
CA ARG A 138 -12.97 -49.48 -49.76
C ARG A 138 -12.83 -48.91 -48.36
N GLN A 139 -12.55 -49.78 -47.38
CA GLN A 139 -12.38 -49.36 -45.99
C GLN A 139 -11.20 -48.39 -45.81
N VAL A 140 -10.12 -48.56 -46.58
CA VAL A 140 -9.03 -47.59 -46.64
C VAL A 140 -9.47 -46.27 -47.29
N ALA A 141 -10.22 -46.31 -48.41
CA ALA A 141 -10.71 -45.10 -49.06
C ALA A 141 -11.69 -44.32 -48.17
N ASP A 142 -12.64 -45.01 -47.54
CA ASP A 142 -13.60 -44.44 -46.59
C ASP A 142 -12.88 -43.87 -45.34
N GLY A 143 -11.81 -44.54 -44.89
CA GLY A 143 -10.97 -44.05 -43.79
C GLY A 143 -10.14 -42.81 -44.14
N LEU A 144 -9.83 -42.60 -45.43
CA LEU A 144 -9.11 -41.42 -45.93
C LEU A 144 -10.05 -40.25 -46.27
N GLU A 145 -11.33 -40.50 -46.51
CA GLU A 145 -12.34 -39.49 -46.82
C GLU A 145 -12.42 -38.33 -45.79
N PRO A 146 -12.41 -38.57 -44.46
CA PRO A 146 -12.49 -37.48 -43.48
C PRO A 146 -11.16 -36.71 -43.32
N VAL A 147 -10.02 -37.31 -43.67
CA VAL A 147 -8.68 -36.75 -43.39
C VAL A 147 -8.50 -35.33 -43.97
N PRO A 148 -8.89 -35.02 -45.22
CA PRO A 148 -8.89 -33.65 -45.74
C PRO A 148 -9.67 -32.63 -44.92
N ALA A 149 -10.79 -33.03 -44.30
CA ALA A 149 -11.60 -32.12 -43.49
C ALA A 149 -10.95 -31.88 -42.12
N ASP A 150 -10.44 -32.95 -41.50
CA ASP A 150 -9.70 -32.88 -40.22
C ASP A 150 -8.44 -32.00 -40.34
N LEU A 151 -7.71 -32.14 -41.45
CA LEU A 151 -6.56 -31.32 -41.78
C LEU A 151 -6.91 -29.83 -41.93
N ARG A 152 -8.02 -29.50 -42.58
CA ARG A 152 -8.50 -28.10 -42.66
C ARG A 152 -8.92 -27.55 -41.30
N ALA A 153 -9.57 -28.36 -40.47
CA ALA A 153 -9.96 -27.98 -39.12
C ALA A 153 -8.73 -27.69 -38.25
N LEU A 154 -7.68 -28.50 -38.36
CA LEU A 154 -6.41 -28.24 -37.68
C LEU A 154 -5.76 -26.92 -38.13
N GLY A 155 -5.76 -26.63 -39.43
CA GLY A 155 -5.26 -25.35 -39.96
C GLY A 155 -6.01 -24.15 -39.38
N ALA A 156 -7.34 -24.23 -39.27
CA ALA A 156 -8.15 -23.18 -38.67
C ALA A 156 -7.84 -22.96 -37.18
N GLN A 157 -7.64 -24.04 -36.41
CA GLN A 157 -7.26 -23.96 -34.99
C GLN A 157 -5.89 -23.30 -34.78
N LEU A 158 -4.92 -23.60 -35.66
CA LEU A 158 -3.60 -22.96 -35.62
C LEU A 158 -3.71 -21.46 -35.90
N GLN A 159 -4.56 -21.07 -36.84
CA GLN A 159 -4.78 -19.67 -37.21
C GLN A 159 -5.49 -18.88 -36.10
N GLU A 160 -6.43 -19.49 -35.40
CA GLU A 160 -7.07 -18.94 -34.20
C GLU A 160 -6.05 -18.73 -33.07
N THR A 161 -5.23 -19.75 -32.78
CA THR A 161 -4.16 -19.65 -31.77
C THR A 161 -3.15 -18.55 -32.09
N ALA A 162 -2.78 -18.38 -33.36
CA ALA A 162 -1.92 -17.30 -33.80
C ALA A 162 -2.52 -15.92 -33.50
N GLY A 163 -3.82 -15.73 -33.80
CA GLY A 163 -4.53 -14.49 -33.53
C GLY A 163 -4.67 -14.18 -32.03
N GLU A 164 -4.88 -15.20 -31.20
CA GLU A 164 -4.89 -15.02 -29.73
C GLU A 164 -3.54 -14.51 -29.23
N ILE A 165 -2.43 -15.05 -29.74
CA ILE A 165 -1.07 -14.68 -29.37
C ILE A 165 -0.73 -13.26 -29.83
N GLU A 166 -1.13 -12.86 -31.04
CA GLU A 166 -1.02 -11.46 -31.48
C GLU A 166 -1.78 -10.49 -30.55
N GLY A 167 -2.93 -10.91 -30.03
CA GLY A 167 -3.73 -10.12 -29.09
C GLY A 167 -3.08 -9.89 -27.71
N VAL A 168 -2.05 -10.66 -27.35
CA VAL A 168 -1.37 -10.54 -26.04
C VAL A 168 -0.43 -9.33 -25.99
N ASP A 169 0.23 -8.97 -27.10
CA ASP A 169 1.22 -7.87 -27.12
C ASP A 169 0.66 -6.49 -26.70
N PRO A 170 -0.50 -6.02 -27.22
CA PRO A 170 -1.06 -4.74 -26.77
C PRO A 170 -1.43 -4.76 -25.28
N THR A 171 -1.86 -5.90 -24.75
CA THR A 171 -2.16 -6.08 -23.32
C THR A 171 -0.90 -5.94 -22.47
N LEU A 172 0.21 -6.56 -22.88
CA LEU A 172 1.51 -6.41 -22.22
C LEU A 172 2.05 -4.98 -22.33
N ALA A 173 1.76 -4.27 -23.42
CA ALA A 173 2.11 -2.86 -23.59
C ALA A 173 1.45 -1.96 -22.55
N GLU A 174 0.14 -2.13 -22.38
CA GLU A 174 -0.66 -1.36 -21.45
C GLU A 174 -0.27 -1.68 -20.00
N LEU A 175 -0.02 -2.95 -19.70
CA LEU A 175 0.48 -3.39 -18.40
C LEU A 175 1.84 -2.74 -18.10
N GLY A 176 2.78 -2.73 -19.05
CA GLY A 176 4.09 -2.11 -18.88
C GLY A 176 3.99 -0.61 -18.62
N THR A 177 3.12 0.08 -19.35
CA THR A 177 2.87 1.52 -19.14
C THR A 177 2.31 1.79 -17.75
N SER A 178 1.38 0.94 -17.29
CA SER A 178 0.77 1.07 -15.96
C SER A 178 1.77 0.82 -14.84
N VAL A 179 2.64 -0.19 -14.98
CA VAL A 179 3.70 -0.49 -14.01
C VAL A 179 4.71 0.66 -13.92
N ALA A 180 5.13 1.21 -15.06
CA ALA A 180 6.07 2.34 -15.10
C ALA A 180 5.48 3.58 -14.39
N ALA A 181 4.22 3.91 -14.68
CA ALA A 181 3.54 5.03 -14.02
C ALA A 181 3.44 4.83 -12.49
N LEU A 182 3.18 3.59 -12.05
CA LEU A 182 3.11 3.26 -10.64
C LEU A 182 4.48 3.36 -9.95
N GLY A 183 5.56 2.99 -10.65
CA GLY A 183 6.93 3.22 -10.21
C GLY A 183 7.27 4.70 -10.04
N ASP A 184 6.91 5.53 -11.02
CA ASP A 184 7.09 6.99 -10.95
C ASP A 184 6.33 7.63 -9.78
N ASP A 185 5.07 7.22 -9.56
CA ASP A 185 4.26 7.67 -8.44
C ASP A 185 4.92 7.33 -7.10
N LEU A 186 5.42 6.10 -6.94
CA LEU A 186 6.11 5.66 -5.72
C LEU A 186 7.41 6.44 -5.49
N ALA A 187 8.20 6.68 -6.55
CA ALA A 187 9.40 7.49 -6.46
C ALA A 187 9.08 8.93 -6.03
N SER A 188 7.93 9.47 -6.43
CA SER A 188 7.45 10.79 -6.02
C SER A 188 6.97 10.85 -4.56
N PHE A 189 6.52 9.73 -3.98
CA PHE A 189 6.09 9.63 -2.58
C PHE A 189 7.26 9.62 -1.59
N ALA A 190 8.41 9.06 -1.97
CA ALA A 190 9.60 9.00 -1.11
C ALA A 190 9.99 10.35 -0.46
N PRO A 191 10.16 11.46 -1.20
CA PRO A 191 10.52 12.75 -0.60
C PRO A 191 9.42 13.33 0.30
N ALA A 192 8.15 12.92 0.13
CA ALA A 192 7.07 13.33 1.01
C ALA A 192 7.14 12.61 2.36
N LEU A 193 7.54 11.33 2.36
CA LEU A 193 7.79 10.57 3.59
C LEU A 193 8.99 11.14 4.37
N ASP A 194 10.08 11.50 3.68
CA ASP A 194 11.22 12.17 4.32
C ASP A 194 10.82 13.50 4.98
N GLN A 195 10.01 14.32 4.29
CA GLN A 195 9.52 15.58 4.85
C GLN A 195 8.59 15.37 6.04
N LEU A 196 7.75 14.33 6.00
CA LEU A 196 6.90 13.97 7.12
C LEU A 196 7.73 13.57 8.33
N GLN A 197 8.79 12.77 8.14
CA GLN A 197 9.71 12.38 9.20
C GLN A 197 10.39 13.59 9.83
N VAL A 198 10.99 14.46 9.01
CA VAL A 198 11.64 15.70 9.48
C VAL A 198 10.68 16.59 10.26
N THR A 199 9.42 16.67 9.81
CA THR A 199 8.38 17.47 10.47
C THR A 199 7.97 16.86 11.81
N ALA A 200 7.77 15.54 11.87
CA ALA A 200 7.42 14.83 13.09
C ALA A 200 8.55 14.95 14.14
N ASP A 201 9.79 14.73 13.72
CA ASP A 201 11.01 14.93 14.51
C ASP A 201 11.12 16.36 15.04
N GLY A 202 10.83 17.35 14.19
CA GLY A 202 10.84 18.75 14.55
C GLY A 202 9.75 19.11 15.56
N LEU A 203 8.57 18.50 15.43
CA LEU A 203 7.46 18.66 16.35
C LEU A 203 7.78 18.04 17.71
N ALA A 204 8.32 16.82 17.75
CA ALA A 204 8.72 16.13 18.98
C ALA A 204 9.72 16.97 19.80
N ARG A 205 10.79 17.47 19.16
CA ARG A 205 11.77 18.33 19.85
C ARG A 205 11.15 19.61 20.40
N ARG A 206 10.21 20.23 19.67
CA ARG A 206 9.52 21.44 20.12
C ARG A 206 8.58 21.18 21.30
N ILE A 207 7.97 20.01 21.33
CA ILE A 207 7.11 19.55 22.43
C ILE A 207 7.98 19.34 23.68
N ASP A 208 9.11 18.64 23.57
CA ASP A 208 10.06 18.47 24.68
C ASP A 208 10.53 19.83 25.22
N ASP A 209 10.99 20.72 24.35
CA ASP A 209 11.42 22.08 24.72
C ASP A 209 10.30 22.89 25.41
N ALA A 210 9.05 22.71 24.98
CA ALA A 210 7.91 23.38 25.58
C ALA A 210 7.55 22.79 26.95
N GLY A 211 7.68 21.47 27.12
CA GLY A 211 7.49 20.79 28.40
C GLY A 211 8.45 21.28 29.47
N ASP A 212 9.75 21.32 29.15
CA ASP A 212 10.80 21.83 30.05
C ASP A 212 10.53 23.27 30.50
N ARG A 213 10.08 24.12 29.58
CA ARG A 213 9.73 25.52 29.89
C ARG A 213 8.50 25.61 30.77
N VAL A 214 7.46 24.83 30.48
CA VAL A 214 6.20 24.86 31.26
C VAL A 214 6.44 24.36 32.67
N GLU A 215 7.23 23.31 32.86
CA GLU A 215 7.62 22.85 34.20
C GLU A 215 8.34 23.95 34.98
N THR A 216 9.27 24.64 34.32
CA THR A 216 10.02 25.77 34.91
C THR A 216 9.11 26.95 35.26
N ASP A 217 8.21 27.33 34.35
CA ASP A 217 7.28 28.46 34.52
C ASP A 217 6.22 28.17 35.58
N LEU A 218 5.70 26.95 35.66
CA LEU A 218 4.77 26.53 36.71
C LEU A 218 5.43 26.53 38.09
N TRP A 219 6.70 26.10 38.16
CA TRP A 219 7.48 26.17 39.40
C TRP A 219 7.66 27.63 39.85
N LEU A 220 8.04 28.52 38.93
CA LEU A 220 8.15 29.96 39.18
C LEU A 220 6.81 30.59 39.61
N ALA A 221 5.71 30.27 38.93
CA ALA A 221 4.39 30.80 39.24
C ALA A 221 3.94 30.39 40.65
N ARG A 222 4.16 29.14 41.06
CA ARG A 222 3.90 28.67 42.43
C ARG A 222 4.71 29.46 43.45
N LEU A 223 6.01 29.68 43.18
CA LEU A 223 6.89 30.45 44.04
C LEU A 223 6.41 31.90 44.19
N VAL A 224 6.03 32.56 43.09
CA VAL A 224 5.51 33.92 43.08
C VAL A 224 4.22 34.04 43.91
N VAL A 225 3.26 33.13 43.73
CA VAL A 225 1.99 33.14 44.49
C VAL A 225 2.25 33.02 46.00
N VAL A 226 3.16 32.14 46.42
CA VAL A 226 3.54 31.97 47.82
C VAL A 226 4.23 33.23 48.38
N LEU A 227 5.17 33.81 47.63
CA LEU A 227 5.93 35.00 48.03
C LEU A 227 5.00 36.21 48.19
N LEU A 228 4.07 36.41 47.26
CA LEU A 228 3.06 37.48 47.31
C LEU A 228 2.14 37.32 48.54
N GLY A 229 1.69 36.09 48.80
CA GLY A 229 0.92 35.76 50.00
C GLY A 229 1.67 36.09 51.29
N MET A 230 2.96 35.73 51.36
CA MET A 230 3.82 36.03 52.51
C MET A 230 4.01 37.54 52.72
N ILE A 231 4.23 38.31 51.66
CA ILE A 231 4.37 39.78 51.74
C ILE A 231 3.08 40.40 52.30
N ILE A 232 1.92 40.00 51.79
CA ILE A 232 0.62 40.53 52.24
C ILE A 232 0.38 40.15 53.71
N ALA A 233 0.68 38.92 54.10
CA ALA A 233 0.58 38.48 55.49
C ALA A 233 1.47 39.30 56.43
N VAL A 234 2.72 39.56 56.05
CA VAL A 234 3.65 40.39 56.81
C VAL A 234 3.15 41.83 56.90
N ALA A 235 2.63 42.39 55.81
CA ALA A 235 2.05 43.74 55.79
C ALA A 235 0.86 43.87 56.76
N LEU A 236 -0.03 42.87 56.79
CA LEU A 236 -1.16 42.82 57.73
C LEU A 236 -0.69 42.75 59.19
N ILE A 237 0.33 41.94 59.49
CA ILE A 237 0.92 41.84 60.84
C ILE A 237 1.54 43.18 61.26
N LEU A 238 2.27 43.85 60.37
CA LEU A 238 2.88 45.15 60.65
C LEU A 238 1.83 46.26 60.83
N ALA A 239 0.76 46.25 60.03
CA ALA A 239 -0.34 47.20 60.15
C ALA A 239 -1.08 47.05 61.48
N ASP A 240 -1.38 45.81 61.88
CA ASP A 240 -2.01 45.54 63.17
C ASP A 240 -1.11 45.90 64.35
N ARG A 241 0.20 45.60 64.29
CA ARG A 241 1.16 46.07 65.31
C ARG A 241 1.19 47.59 65.43
N ARG A 242 1.13 48.32 64.31
CA ARG A 242 1.05 49.80 64.33
C ARG A 242 -0.26 50.31 64.93
N ALA A 243 -1.38 49.65 64.65
CA ALA A 243 -2.69 50.02 65.20
C ALA A 243 -2.76 49.86 66.72
N ARG A 244 -2.04 48.88 67.29
CA ARG A 244 -1.96 48.69 68.76
C ARG A 244 -1.05 49.70 69.48
N VAL A 245 -0.16 50.40 68.78
CA VAL A 245 0.84 51.31 69.36
C VAL A 245 0.38 52.78 69.35
N ARG A 246 -0.73 53.11 68.67
CA ARG A 246 -1.36 54.43 68.78
C ARG A 246 -2.42 54.40 69.89
N PRO A 247 -2.21 55.09 71.04
CA PRO A 247 -3.22 55.24 72.09
C PRO A 247 -4.38 56.14 71.67
#